data_AF-A0A8J5JC94-F1
#
_entry.id   AF-A0A8J5JC94-F1
#
_cell.length_a   1.000
_cell.length_b   1.000
_cell.length_c   1.000
_cell.angle_alpha   90.00
_cell.angle_beta   90.00
_cell.angle_gamma   90.00
#
_symmetry.space_group_name_H-M   'P 1'
#
loop_
_entity.id
_entity.type
_entity.pdbx_description
1 polymer ?
#
loop_
_entity_poly.entity_id
_entity_poly.type
_entity_poly.pdbx_seq_one_letter_code
_entity_poly.pdbx_strand_id
1 'polypeptide(L)' 'MTEKLQAIRSENAKLMETNLSLLLEIRETDTEIDVTRQQLLMQCKLLEKRGIPVPQQFLELLAESQQGSQGPNEP' A
#
# COMPACT_ATOMS: atom_id res chain seq x y z
N MET A 1 -32.62 26.30 9.58
CA MET A 1 -31.17 26.39 9.29
C MET A 1 -30.38 25.34 10.07
N THR A 2 -30.71 25.11 11.34
CA THR A 2 -30.11 24.11 12.24
C THR A 2 -30.21 22.67 11.72
N GLU A 3 -31.36 22.27 11.15
CA GLU A 3 -31.58 20.92 10.60
C GLU A 3 -30.69 20.63 9.37
N LYS A 4 -30.52 21.60 8.46
CA LYS A 4 -29.62 21.45 7.30
C LYS A 4 -28.16 21.29 7.74
N LEU A 5 -27.73 22.05 8.74
CA LEU A 5 -26.39 21.92 9.30
C LEU A 5 -26.20 20.55 10.00
N GLN A 6 -27.22 20.06 10.70
CA GLN A 6 -27.19 18.74 11.33
C GLN A 6 -27.12 17.60 10.31
N ALA A 7 -27.84 17.71 9.19
CA ALA A 7 -27.78 16.74 8.09
C ALA A 7 -26.36 16.70 7.49
N ILE A 8 -25.77 17.85 7.16
CA ILE A 8 -24.42 17.95 6.61
C ILE A 8 -23.39 17.36 7.58
N ARG A 9 -23.48 17.67 8.88
CA ARG A 9 -22.58 17.11 9.89
C ARG A 9 -22.67 15.59 9.97
N SER A 10 -23.88 15.05 9.87
CA SER A 10 -24.11 13.60 9.91
C SER A 10 -23.55 12.90 8.65
N GLU A 11 -23.71 13.52 7.49
CA GLU A 11 -23.15 13.02 6.23
C GLU A 11 -21.61 13.08 6.25
N ASN A 12 -21.03 14.18 6.69
CA ASN A 12 -19.58 14.30 6.85
C ASN A 12 -19.02 13.27 7.82
N ALA A 13 -19.69 12.99 8.94
CA ALA A 13 -19.27 11.95 9.87
C ALA A 13 -19.23 10.56 9.21
N LYS A 14 -20.26 10.22 8.42
CA LYS A 14 -20.30 8.97 7.64
C LYS A 14 -19.19 8.89 6.60
N LEU A 15 -18.92 9.99 5.89
CA LEU A 15 -17.83 10.05 4.91
C LEU A 15 -16.46 9.88 5.58
N MET A 16 -16.25 10.48 6.76
CA MET A 16 -15.01 10.30 7.52
C MET A 16 -14.82 8.87 7.99
N GLU A 17 -15.89 8.20 8.43
CA GLU A 17 -15.87 6.79 8.83
C GLU A 17 -15.51 5.89 7.63
N THR A 18 -16.16 6.08 6.48
CA THR A 18 -15.84 5.36 5.24
C THR A 18 -14.41 5.60 4.80
N ASN A 19 -13.94 6.86 4.82
CA ASN A 19 -12.57 7.20 4.44
C ASN A 19 -11.55 6.52 5.35
N LEU A 20 -11.81 6.48 6.67
CA LEU A 20 -10.94 5.79 7.60
C LEU A 20 -10.89 4.28 7.31
N SER A 21 -12.05 3.66 7.05
CA SER A 21 -12.12 2.24 6.69
C SER A 21 -11.32 1.94 5.42
N LEU A 22 -11.48 2.74 4.37
CA LEU A 22 -10.74 2.58 3.12
C LEU A 22 -9.23 2.75 3.32
N LEU A 23 -8.81 3.72 4.14
CA LEU A 23 -7.39 3.91 4.45
C LEU A 23 -6.79 2.71 5.20
N LEU A 24 -7.56 2.08 6.08
CA LEU A 24 -7.12 0.86 6.77
C LEU A 24 -7.01 -0.32 5.80
N GLU A 25 -7.98 -0.51 4.91
CA GLU A 25 -7.97 -1.56 3.89
C GLU A 25 -6.80 -1.39 2.91
N ILE A 26 -6.50 -0.15 2.50
CA ILE A 26 -5.32 0.17 1.67
C ILE A 26 -4.04 -0.25 2.40
N ARG A 27 -3.90 0.12 3.68
CA ARG A 27 -2.70 -0.23 4.47
C ARG A 27 -2.53 -1.73 4.68
N GLU A 28 -3.63 -2.45 4.89
CA GLU A 28 -3.62 -3.91 5.00
C GLU A 28 -3.16 -4.53 3.68
N THR A 29 -3.74 -4.08 2.56
CA THR A 29 -3.36 -4.51 1.21
C THR A 29 -1.89 -4.21 0.91
N ASP A 30 -1.40 -3.00 1.24
CA ASP A 30 0.02 -2.63 1.07
C ASP A 30 0.94 -3.57 1.87
N THR A 31 0.53 -3.92 3.10
CA THR A 31 1.27 -4.86 3.95
C THR A 31 1.32 -6.26 3.31
N GLU A 32 0.20 -6.75 2.77
CA GLU A 32 0.15 -8.04 2.08
C GLU A 32 1.01 -8.07 0.81
N ILE A 33 1.01 -6.98 0.03
CA ILE A 33 1.86 -6.79 -1.14
C ILE A 33 3.34 -6.87 -0.74
N ASP A 34 3.73 -6.18 0.34
CA ASP A 34 5.10 -6.19 0.83
C ASP A 34 5.54 -7.57 1.32
N VAL A 35 4.69 -8.27 2.09
CA VAL A 35 4.97 -9.65 2.52
C VAL A 35 5.16 -10.57 1.32
N THR A 36 4.26 -10.50 0.35
CA THR A 36 4.32 -11.32 -0.88
C THR A 36 5.59 -11.03 -1.68
N ARG A 37 5.96 -9.76 -1.80
CA ARG A 37 7.19 -9.31 -2.46
C ARG A 37 8.44 -9.85 -1.77
N GLN A 38 8.50 -9.81 -0.43
CA GLN A 38 9.62 -10.37 0.32
C GLN A 38 9.75 -11.89 0.14
N GLN A 39 8.61 -12.60 0.12
CA GLN A 39 8.60 -14.04 -0.16
C GLN A 39 9.12 -14.35 -1.56
N LEU A 40 8.69 -13.59 -2.57
CA LEU A 40 9.15 -13.74 -3.94
C LEU A 40 10.65 -13.46 -4.08
N LEU A 41 11.17 -12.40 -3.44
CA LEU A 41 12.61 -12.13 -3.38
C LEU A 41 13.39 -13.28 -2.75
N MET A 42 12.86 -13.90 -1.69
CA MET A 42 13.48 -15.09 -1.09
C MET A 42 13.53 -16.25 -2.08
N GLN A 43 12.45 -16.48 -2.83
CA GLN A 43 12.39 -17.53 -3.85
C GLN A 43 13.38 -17.27 -5.00
N CYS A 44 13.51 -16.03 -5.47
CA CYS A 44 14.52 -15.65 -6.45
C CYS A 44 15.94 -15.99 -5.99
N LYS A 45 16.29 -15.63 -4.74
CA LYS A 45 17.58 -15.99 -4.13
C LYS A 45 17.81 -17.51 -4.08
N LEU A 46 16.75 -18.30 -3.86
CA LEU A 46 16.84 -19.77 -3.88
C LEU A 46 17.06 -20.31 -5.29
N LEU A 47 16.44 -19.72 -6.31
CA LEU A 47 16.64 -20.08 -7.72
C LEU A 47 18.08 -19.82 -8.16
N GLU A 48 18.62 -18.63 -7.84
CA GLU A 48 20.01 -18.28 -8.15
C GLU A 48 21.00 -19.25 -7.49
N LYS A 49 20.77 -19.63 -6.22
CA LYS A 49 21.57 -20.65 -5.53
C LYS A 49 21.53 -22.02 -6.21
N ARG A 50 20.46 -22.34 -6.93
CA ARG A 50 20.31 -23.57 -7.72
C ARG A 50 20.87 -23.43 -9.13
N GLY A 51 21.49 -22.30 -9.47
CA GLY A 51 22.04 -22.02 -10.79
C GLY A 51 21.00 -21.61 -11.83
N ILE A 52 19.78 -21.28 -11.42
CA ILE A 52 18.74 -20.74 -12.30
C ILE A 52 18.84 -19.22 -12.24
N PRO A 53 19.29 -18.54 -13.31
CA PRO A 53 19.44 -17.09 -13.30
C PRO A 53 18.06 -16.42 -13.26
N VAL A 54 17.92 -15.42 -12.39
CA VAL A 54 16.75 -14.55 -12.34
C VAL A 54 17.07 -13.27 -13.13
N PRO A 55 16.19 -12.82 -14.05
CA PRO A 55 16.43 -11.58 -14.78
C PRO A 55 16.56 -10.37 -13.85
N GLN A 56 17.60 -9.56 -14.05
CA GLN A 56 17.85 -8.37 -13.22
C GLN A 56 16.68 -7.38 -13.24
N GLN A 57 16.04 -7.16 -14.39
CA GLN A 57 14.85 -6.32 -14.53
C GLN A 57 13.70 -6.77 -13.63
N PHE A 58 13.59 -8.08 -13.39
CA PHE A 58 12.57 -8.62 -12.48
C PHE A 58 12.89 -8.29 -11.02
N LEU A 59 14.16 -8.35 -10.62
CA LEU A 59 14.60 -7.97 -9.28
C LEU A 59 14.41 -6.46 -9.03
N GLU A 60 14.63 -5.63 -10.06
CA GLU A 60 14.41 -4.18 -10.01
C GLU A 60 12.93 -3.84 -9.79
N LEU A 61 12.01 -4.49 -10.52
CA LEU A 61 10.56 -4.35 -10.30
C LEU A 61 10.15 -4.70 -8.86
N LEU A 62 10.82 -5.69 -8.25
CA LEU A 62 10.59 -6.04 -6.85
C LEU A 62 11.21 -5.04 -5.88
N ALA A 63 12.17 -4.21 -6.28
CA ALA A 63 12.82 -3.22 -5.43
C ALA A 63 12.16 -1.82 -5.47
N GLU A 64 11.50 -1.45 -6.57
CA GLU A 64 11.02 -0.07 -6.83
C GLU A 64 9.98 0.49 -5.84
N SER A 65 9.35 -0.33 -4.99
CA SER A 65 8.28 0.17 -4.10
C SER A 65 8.76 0.74 -2.76
N GLN A 66 10.06 0.71 -2.44
CA GLN A 66 10.58 1.37 -1.24
C GLN A 66 10.67 2.91 -1.34
N GLN A 67 10.41 3.51 -2.51
CA GLN A 67 10.51 4.97 -2.71
C GLN A 67 9.16 5.71 -2.73
N GLY A 68 8.05 5.04 -2.40
CA GLY A 68 6.69 5.61 -2.50
C GLY A 68 6.10 6.25 -1.23
N SER A 69 6.89 6.55 -0.19
CA SER A 69 6.37 7.10 1.08
C SER A 69 6.96 8.46 1.48
N GLN A 70 7.39 9.28 0.51
CA GLN A 70 7.44 10.73 0.74
C GLN A 70 6.15 11.33 0.22
N GLY A 71 5.23 11.61 1.14
CA GLY A 71 4.04 12.40 0.84
C GLY A 71 4.44 13.73 0.20
N PRO A 72 3.64 14.27 -0.73
CA PRO A 72 3.91 15.57 -1.27
C PRO A 72 3.60 16.62 -0.18
N ASN A 73 4.63 17.39 0.19
CA ASN A 73 4.60 18.64 0.97
C ASN A 73 4.47 18.52 2.50
N GLU A 74 5.60 18.47 3.20
CA GLU A 74 5.86 19.39 4.32
C GLU A 74 6.63 20.58 3.74
N PRO A 75 6.11 21.81 3.90
CA PRO A 75 6.46 22.64 5.05
C PRO A 75 5.27 23.18 5.85
#